data_AF-A0A952WGZ9-F1
#
_entry.id   AF-A0A952WGZ9-F1
#
_cell.length_a   1.000
_cell.length_b   1.000
_cell.length_c   1.000
_cell.angle_alpha   90.00
_cell.angle_beta   90.00
_cell.angle_gamma   90.00
#
_symmetry.space_group_name_H-M   'P 1'
#
loop_
_entity.id
_entity.type
_entity.pdbx_description
1 polymer ?
#
loop_
_entity_poly.entity_id
_entity_poly.type
_entity_poly.pdbx_seq_one_letter_code
_entity_poly.pdbx_strand_id
1 'polypeptide(L)'
;MIMNVLAIAILGGVAYAWGARGGFSSLLNCMCVVFAGAIAFGLWEPIATWLIGSAGTRGMSSLLADIAWGAGLAIPFFLALLVFRAVTDSLIRKNLKFSPTSDWIVGSLFGVVSGVIVSGICVLTLSGMRIGSSAWGYEAISSDAAGNVQRGSSLWVPTDRLTSGLYSRLSRGSFSSPEPLAVWNPDPAVFEASARASYLDGTARTSLERKDFDIIGRYVLDPAKLKAPEASPKTGAAPQGDANDLRADGFDRTPQGVKLFNGEAPGKDAKLHGVIVKFRAGAKERTSGQVIIGNGQVYLLTEDSAGETHFVFPNAVVSKAEAGKTAIARFRYDAKGTFLASLGGDSESNWAFEFMVPADQTPIAIVVKGTRVRFDPADEKLKPVEFESRQKRDSLIAAGQLTSGKSQKPLDESKAVTVTLGGTDPNSTGVSPTNQIGLVLQDGTLGSSITVTNGRIVSGTTLLSPKDTQNRGVDQNLRVDRFAPPDQVALLMVDAGYERGEAGLTGSAAREAAIDTSVPASPFVIDSNGIRYDAVGFVYQDPQEVRIRYIIGEPIQSVSGDLPSVSRSRPDQKLKLIFAPSKGTEIVGWGVGNKLIAKFIPPVKMDIEQR
;
A
#
# COMPACT_ATOMS: atom_id res chain seq x y z
N MET A 1 -25.51 -11.25 6.05
CA MET A 1 -26.93 -10.96 6.37
C MET A 1 -27.11 -9.72 7.23
N ILE A 2 -26.26 -9.47 8.22
CA ILE A 2 -26.37 -8.30 9.11
C ILE A 2 -26.39 -6.98 8.34
N MET A 3 -25.53 -6.81 7.33
CA MET A 3 -25.53 -5.59 6.49
C MET A 3 -26.86 -5.35 5.76
N ASN A 4 -27.54 -6.40 5.30
CA ASN A 4 -28.87 -6.29 4.69
C ASN A 4 -29.91 -5.76 5.68
N VAL A 5 -29.91 -6.33 6.90
CA VAL A 5 -30.84 -5.91 7.96
C VAL A 5 -30.58 -4.46 8.34
N LEU A 6 -29.32 -4.06 8.46
CA LEU A 6 -28.95 -2.67 8.75
C LEU A 6 -29.42 -1.71 7.65
N ALA A 7 -29.15 -2.02 6.39
CA ALA A 7 -29.56 -1.19 5.25
C ALA A 7 -31.08 -1.00 5.20
N ILE A 8 -31.85 -2.08 5.39
CA ILE A 8 -33.31 -2.05 5.40
C ILE A 8 -33.83 -1.28 6.62
N ALA A 9 -33.23 -1.46 7.80
CA ALA A 9 -33.63 -0.75 9.01
C ALA A 9 -33.39 0.76 8.89
N ILE A 10 -32.24 1.19 8.34
CA ILE A 10 -31.96 2.61 8.09
C ILE A 10 -32.94 3.18 7.06
N LEU A 11 -33.13 2.49 5.93
CA LEU A 11 -34.05 2.94 4.88
C LEU A 11 -35.48 3.07 5.43
N GLY A 12 -35.99 2.04 6.11
CA GLY A 12 -37.33 2.02 6.68
C GLY A 12 -37.50 3.05 7.78
N GLY A 13 -36.51 3.22 8.65
CA GLY A 13 -36.51 4.22 9.72
C GLY A 13 -36.55 5.65 9.19
N VAL A 14 -35.74 5.97 8.18
CA VAL A 14 -35.73 7.29 7.53
C VAL A 14 -37.05 7.52 6.77
N ALA A 15 -37.53 6.53 6.02
CA ALA A 15 -38.79 6.63 5.30
C ALA A 15 -39.98 6.87 6.23
N TYR A 16 -40.07 6.13 7.34
CA TYR A 16 -41.11 6.30 8.35
C TYR A 16 -41.02 7.66 9.05
N ALA A 17 -39.82 8.05 9.51
CA ALA A 17 -39.63 9.30 10.24
C ALA A 17 -40.03 10.53 9.41
N TRP A 18 -39.75 10.53 8.11
CA TRP A 18 -40.14 11.63 7.22
C TRP A 18 -41.58 11.51 6.71
N GLY A 19 -42.10 10.30 6.52
CA GLY A 19 -43.52 10.08 6.26
C GLY A 19 -44.43 10.65 7.36
N ALA A 20 -44.01 10.56 8.62
CA ALA A 20 -44.74 11.11 9.76
C ALA A 20 -44.65 12.65 9.90
N ARG A 21 -43.66 13.30 9.28
CA ARG A 21 -43.42 14.76 9.39
C ARG A 21 -44.10 15.59 8.30
N GLY A 22 -44.75 14.95 7.33
CA GLY A 22 -45.48 15.59 6.23
C GLY A 22 -44.68 15.74 4.94
N GLY A 23 -45.39 15.89 3.82
CA GLY A 23 -44.83 15.75 2.47
C GLY A 23 -43.81 16.82 2.12
N PHE A 24 -44.12 18.09 2.40
CA PHE A 24 -43.21 19.20 2.08
C PHE A 24 -41.91 19.18 2.90
N SER A 25 -41.99 18.85 4.20
CA SER A 25 -40.80 18.69 5.04
C SER A 25 -39.90 17.55 4.56
N SER A 26 -40.50 16.44 4.10
CA SER A 26 -39.74 15.33 3.52
C SER A 26 -39.11 15.68 2.17
N LEU A 27 -39.77 16.44 1.32
CA LEU A 27 -39.20 16.93 0.06
C LEU A 27 -37.95 17.78 0.33
N LEU A 28 -38.05 18.73 1.27
CA LEU A 28 -36.92 19.55 1.68
C LEU A 28 -35.78 18.70 2.26
N ASN A 29 -36.10 17.65 3.04
CA ASN A 29 -35.09 16.68 3.48
C ASN A 29 -34.36 16.07 2.31
N CYS A 30 -35.13 15.56 1.34
CA CYS A 30 -34.60 14.82 0.22
C CYS A 30 -33.65 15.69 -0.58
N MET A 31 -33.99 16.97 -0.81
CA MET A 31 -33.08 17.93 -1.44
C MET A 31 -31.80 18.12 -0.63
N CYS A 32 -31.90 18.33 0.69
CA CYS A 32 -30.73 18.46 1.57
C CYS A 32 -29.82 17.22 1.51
N VAL A 33 -30.41 16.02 1.55
CA VAL A 33 -29.67 14.75 1.49
C VAL A 33 -28.98 14.58 0.13
N VAL A 34 -29.67 14.90 -0.97
CA VAL A 34 -29.08 14.85 -2.33
C VAL A 34 -27.87 15.79 -2.42
N PHE A 35 -28.01 17.05 -2.00
CA PHE A 35 -26.89 18.01 -2.03
C PHE A 35 -25.77 17.63 -1.07
N ALA A 36 -26.09 17.17 0.14
CA ALA A 36 -25.10 16.73 1.11
C ALA A 36 -24.26 15.56 0.58
N GLY A 37 -24.88 14.58 -0.07
CA GLY A 37 -24.13 13.48 -0.66
C GLY A 37 -23.30 13.91 -1.87
N ALA A 38 -23.75 14.90 -2.66
CA ALA A 38 -22.94 15.44 -3.77
C ALA A 38 -21.65 16.10 -3.25
N ILE A 39 -21.77 16.89 -2.18
CA ILE A 39 -20.61 17.47 -1.48
C ILE A 39 -19.73 16.37 -0.89
N ALA A 40 -20.34 15.35 -0.26
CA ALA A 40 -19.60 14.24 0.33
C ALA A 40 -18.74 13.51 -0.70
N PHE A 41 -19.31 13.12 -1.86
CA PHE A 41 -18.55 12.47 -2.93
C PHE A 41 -17.50 13.40 -3.56
N GLY A 42 -17.78 14.71 -3.67
CA GLY A 42 -16.80 15.68 -4.17
C GLY A 42 -15.60 15.90 -3.23
N LEU A 43 -15.80 15.76 -1.92
CA LEU A 43 -14.75 15.95 -0.91
C LEU A 43 -14.14 14.63 -0.40
N TRP A 44 -14.67 13.49 -0.82
CA TRP A 44 -14.34 12.19 -0.25
C TRP A 44 -12.85 11.85 -0.34
N GLU A 45 -12.26 11.89 -1.53
CA GLU A 45 -10.85 11.55 -1.74
C GLU A 45 -9.89 12.58 -1.12
N PRO A 46 -10.08 13.91 -1.27
CA PRO A 46 -9.25 14.90 -0.57
C PRO A 46 -9.27 14.75 0.96
N ILE A 47 -10.44 14.49 1.56
CA ILE A 47 -10.53 14.30 3.02
C ILE A 47 -9.91 12.97 3.44
N ALA A 48 -10.16 11.87 2.70
CA ALA A 48 -9.56 10.57 3.00
C ALA A 48 -8.03 10.62 2.92
N THR A 49 -7.48 11.23 1.87
CA THR A 49 -6.02 11.39 1.71
C THR A 49 -5.42 12.30 2.78
N TRP A 50 -6.11 13.38 3.16
CA TRP A 50 -5.70 14.22 4.29
C TRP A 50 -5.71 13.46 5.62
N LEU A 51 -6.73 12.61 5.87
CA LEU A 51 -6.79 11.75 7.06
C LEU A 51 -5.67 10.72 7.08
N ILE A 52 -5.34 10.10 5.93
CA ILE A 52 -4.22 9.16 5.81
C ILE A 52 -2.89 9.87 6.10
N GLY A 53 -2.66 11.04 5.48
CA GLY A 53 -1.42 11.80 5.69
C GLY A 53 -1.28 12.38 7.10
N SER A 54 -2.40 12.63 7.77
CA SER A 54 -2.45 13.09 9.17
C SER A 54 -2.45 11.94 10.19
N ALA A 55 -2.63 10.71 9.74
CA ALA A 55 -2.63 9.55 10.60
C ALA A 55 -1.23 9.33 11.16
N GLY A 56 -1.03 9.67 12.43
CA GLY A 56 0.20 9.36 13.12
C GLY A 56 0.44 7.85 13.15
N THR A 57 1.69 7.44 13.27
CA THR A 57 2.06 6.03 13.17
C THR A 57 1.62 5.18 14.37
N ARG A 58 0.99 5.75 15.42
CA ARG A 58 0.76 5.08 16.71
C ARG A 58 -0.60 5.38 17.34
N GLY A 59 -1.11 4.47 18.17
CA GLY A 59 -2.25 4.72 19.06
C GLY A 59 -3.55 5.09 18.35
N MET A 60 -4.37 5.93 18.96
CA MET A 60 -5.66 6.34 18.39
C MET A 60 -5.51 7.05 17.01
N SER A 61 -4.35 7.61 16.70
CA SER A 61 -4.11 8.23 15.38
C SER A 61 -3.87 7.21 14.27
N SER A 62 -3.43 5.98 14.56
CA SER A 62 -3.32 4.95 13.51
C SER A 62 -4.69 4.44 13.08
N LEU A 63 -5.68 4.48 13.99
CA LEU A 63 -7.08 4.19 13.64
C LEU A 63 -7.62 5.17 12.59
N LEU A 64 -7.10 6.40 12.52
CA LEU A 64 -7.49 7.36 11.49
C LEU A 64 -7.16 6.84 10.09
N ALA A 65 -6.02 6.19 9.89
CA ALA A 65 -5.68 5.58 8.60
C ALA A 65 -6.64 4.43 8.25
N ASP A 66 -7.05 3.65 9.25
CA ASP A 66 -7.93 2.47 9.08
C ASP A 66 -9.39 2.83 8.78
N ILE A 67 -9.84 4.02 9.20
CA ILE A 67 -11.18 4.53 8.92
C ILE A 67 -11.18 5.66 7.88
N ALA A 68 -10.02 6.04 7.32
CA ALA A 68 -9.87 7.27 6.55
C ALA A 68 -10.83 7.36 5.36
N TRP A 69 -11.00 6.27 4.60
CA TRP A 69 -11.90 6.25 3.45
C TRP A 69 -13.36 6.33 3.87
N GLY A 70 -13.77 5.55 4.87
CA GLY A 70 -15.14 5.61 5.41
C GLY A 70 -15.47 6.97 6.04
N ALA A 71 -14.57 7.50 6.87
CA ALA A 71 -14.70 8.80 7.53
C ALA A 71 -14.65 9.95 6.52
N GLY A 72 -13.82 9.82 5.48
CA GLY A 72 -13.70 10.79 4.39
C GLY A 72 -15.01 10.99 3.64
N LEU A 73 -15.87 9.97 3.56
CA LEU A 73 -17.22 10.09 3.00
C LEU A 73 -18.25 10.55 4.06
N ALA A 74 -18.21 9.97 5.25
CA ALA A 74 -19.22 10.19 6.29
C ALA A 74 -19.20 11.62 6.85
N ILE A 75 -18.02 12.13 7.21
CA ILE A 75 -17.86 13.45 7.85
C ILE A 75 -18.43 14.57 6.97
N PRO A 76 -18.03 14.74 5.68
CA PRO A 76 -18.59 15.81 4.86
C PRO A 76 -20.09 15.63 4.63
N PHE A 77 -20.58 14.40 4.51
CA PHE A 77 -22.02 14.13 4.39
C PHE A 77 -22.80 14.66 5.61
N PHE A 78 -22.41 14.25 6.82
CA PHE A 78 -23.10 14.64 8.05
C PHE A 78 -23.02 16.16 8.30
N LEU A 79 -21.86 16.77 8.10
CA LEU A 79 -21.69 18.21 8.27
C LEU A 79 -22.51 19.00 7.25
N ALA A 80 -22.46 18.63 5.97
CA ALA A 80 -23.26 19.29 4.94
C ALA A 80 -24.76 19.13 5.20
N LEU A 81 -25.21 17.92 5.57
CA LEU A 81 -26.62 17.68 5.89
C LEU A 81 -27.07 18.52 7.09
N LEU A 82 -26.27 18.60 8.16
CA LEU A 82 -26.57 19.41 9.33
C LEU A 82 -26.69 20.90 8.98
N VAL A 83 -25.75 21.42 8.18
CA VAL A 83 -25.77 22.82 7.73
C VAL A 83 -26.99 23.09 6.85
N PHE A 84 -27.26 22.26 5.85
CA PHE A 84 -28.44 22.43 5.00
C PHE A 84 -29.73 22.34 5.79
N ARG A 85 -29.79 21.48 6.81
CA ARG A 85 -30.93 21.40 7.71
C ARG A 85 -31.11 22.66 8.56
N ALA A 86 -30.05 23.12 9.22
CA ALA A 86 -30.11 24.36 10.00
C ALA A 86 -30.55 25.55 9.14
N VAL A 87 -30.05 25.65 7.91
CA VAL A 87 -30.41 26.71 6.96
C VAL A 87 -31.87 26.58 6.51
N THR A 88 -32.30 25.40 6.06
CA THR A 88 -33.69 25.21 5.58
C THR A 88 -34.71 25.39 6.69
N ASP A 89 -34.45 24.89 7.90
CA ASP A 89 -35.35 25.05 9.04
C ASP A 89 -35.41 26.52 9.52
N SER A 90 -34.33 27.28 9.38
CA SER A 90 -34.29 28.72 9.69
C SER A 90 -35.06 29.56 8.66
N LEU A 91 -34.89 29.26 7.37
CA LEU A 91 -35.51 30.00 6.26
C LEU A 91 -36.99 29.65 6.09
N ILE A 92 -37.37 28.38 6.31
CA ILE A 92 -38.72 27.87 6.07
C ILE A 92 -39.40 27.58 7.40
N ARG A 93 -39.92 28.65 8.03
CA ARG A 93 -40.54 28.57 9.36
C ARG A 93 -41.91 27.89 9.39
N LYS A 94 -42.56 27.73 8.25
CA LYS A 94 -43.91 27.14 8.13
C LYS A 94 -43.93 26.04 7.08
N ASN A 95 -44.55 24.92 7.44
CA ASN A 95 -44.74 23.76 6.56
C ASN A 95 -46.01 23.96 5.70
N LEU A 96 -45.96 23.55 4.43
CA LEU A 96 -47.17 23.45 3.61
C LEU A 96 -48.01 22.28 4.13
N LYS A 97 -49.29 22.51 4.36
CA LYS A 97 -50.23 21.48 4.82
C LYS A 97 -50.97 20.90 3.63
N PHE A 98 -50.87 19.59 3.44
CA PHE A 98 -51.69 18.88 2.46
C PHE A 98 -52.79 18.10 3.18
N SER A 99 -53.61 17.35 2.41
CA SER A 99 -54.48 16.35 3.04
C SER A 99 -53.60 15.32 3.76
N PRO A 100 -54.02 14.75 4.91
CA PRO A 100 -53.21 13.80 5.67
C PRO A 100 -52.71 12.62 4.82
N THR A 101 -53.55 12.12 3.92
CA THR A 101 -53.20 11.04 2.99
C THR A 101 -52.12 11.48 2.00
N SER A 102 -52.26 12.67 1.41
CA SER A 102 -51.24 13.22 0.51
C SER A 102 -49.91 13.46 1.22
N ASP A 103 -49.96 14.01 2.44
CA ASP A 103 -48.78 14.26 3.26
C ASP A 103 -48.02 12.97 3.57
N TRP A 104 -48.74 11.89 3.91
CA TRP A 104 -48.13 10.62 4.22
C TRP A 104 -47.54 9.92 2.99
N ILE A 105 -48.23 9.96 1.84
CA ILE A 105 -47.74 9.38 0.58
C ILE A 105 -46.49 10.13 0.09
N VAL A 106 -46.57 11.45 0.00
CA VAL A 106 -45.45 12.29 -0.48
C VAL A 106 -44.29 12.21 0.51
N GLY A 107 -44.58 12.26 1.81
CA GLY A 107 -43.59 12.12 2.86
C GLY A 107 -42.87 10.78 2.81
N SER A 108 -43.61 9.69 2.62
CA SER A 108 -43.01 8.35 2.51
C SER A 108 -42.18 8.20 1.23
N LEU A 109 -42.63 8.75 0.09
CA LEU A 109 -41.89 8.68 -1.18
C LEU A 109 -40.52 9.37 -1.08
N PHE A 110 -40.50 10.64 -0.64
CA PHE A 110 -39.24 11.37 -0.46
C PHE A 110 -38.42 10.84 0.71
N GLY A 111 -39.08 10.26 1.72
CA GLY A 111 -38.45 9.53 2.80
C GLY A 111 -37.72 8.28 2.33
N VAL A 112 -38.29 7.50 1.40
CA VAL A 112 -37.64 6.34 0.79
C VAL A 112 -36.42 6.76 -0.02
N VAL A 113 -36.51 7.80 -0.85
CA VAL A 113 -35.35 8.31 -1.61
C VAL A 113 -34.24 8.76 -0.67
N SER A 114 -34.58 9.55 0.36
CA SER A 114 -33.63 9.96 1.39
C SER A 114 -33.03 8.75 2.12
N GLY A 115 -33.85 7.74 2.44
CA GLY A 115 -33.44 6.53 3.13
C GLY A 115 -32.49 5.67 2.30
N VAL A 116 -32.71 5.55 0.98
CA VAL A 116 -31.80 4.88 0.05
C VAL A 116 -30.44 5.56 0.07
N ILE A 117 -30.38 6.90 -0.02
CA ILE A 117 -29.13 7.66 -0.02
C ILE A 117 -28.39 7.53 1.31
N VAL A 118 -29.08 7.76 2.44
CA VAL A 118 -28.48 7.67 3.78
C VAL A 118 -27.99 6.24 4.06
N SER A 119 -28.78 5.23 3.73
CA SER A 119 -28.38 3.82 3.83
C SER A 119 -27.19 3.51 2.94
N GLY A 120 -27.20 3.95 1.67
CA GLY A 120 -26.11 3.73 0.74
C GLY A 120 -24.80 4.36 1.20
N ILE A 121 -24.82 5.61 1.65
CA ILE A 121 -23.64 6.27 2.23
C ILE A 121 -23.16 5.52 3.48
N CYS A 122 -24.07 5.09 4.36
CA CYS A 122 -23.69 4.31 5.54
C CYS A 122 -23.01 2.99 5.17
N VAL A 123 -23.55 2.23 4.21
CA VAL A 123 -22.94 0.98 3.72
C VAL A 123 -21.58 1.23 3.09
N LEU A 124 -21.45 2.29 2.28
CA LEU A 124 -20.17 2.68 1.66
C LEU A 124 -19.14 3.06 2.73
N THR A 125 -19.53 3.89 3.70
CA THR A 125 -18.68 4.29 4.84
C THR A 125 -18.20 3.08 5.63
N LEU A 126 -19.10 2.14 5.99
CA LEU A 126 -18.73 0.92 6.70
C LEU A 126 -17.84 0.01 5.85
N SER A 127 -18.03 0.04 4.53
CA SER A 127 -17.19 -0.69 3.59
C SER A 127 -15.80 -0.10 3.43
N GLY A 128 -15.62 1.20 3.69
CA GLY A 128 -14.31 1.86 3.70
C GLY A 128 -13.54 1.75 5.02
N MET A 129 -14.08 1.01 5.99
CA MET A 129 -13.40 0.73 7.26
C MET A 129 -12.72 -0.65 7.20
N ARG A 130 -11.60 -0.82 7.93
CA ARG A 130 -10.85 -2.09 8.06
C ARG A 130 -11.58 -3.14 8.93
N ILE A 131 -12.76 -3.57 8.50
CA ILE A 131 -13.65 -4.52 9.20
C ILE A 131 -13.78 -5.80 8.35
N GLY A 132 -12.73 -6.62 8.30
CA GLY A 132 -12.74 -7.90 7.58
C GLY A 132 -12.89 -7.79 6.05
N SER A 133 -12.62 -8.86 5.31
CA SER A 133 -12.95 -8.90 3.86
C SER A 133 -14.46 -9.03 3.61
N SER A 134 -15.16 -9.72 4.52
CA SER A 134 -16.61 -9.92 4.49
C SER A 134 -17.31 -9.15 5.61
N ALA A 135 -17.33 -7.82 5.53
CA ALA A 135 -17.98 -7.00 6.57
C ALA A 135 -19.44 -7.41 6.75
N TRP A 136 -19.69 -8.14 7.84
CA TRP A 136 -21.01 -8.56 8.27
C TRP A 136 -21.80 -9.36 7.20
N GLY A 137 -21.04 -10.13 6.40
CA GLY A 137 -21.55 -10.97 5.31
C GLY A 137 -22.03 -10.20 4.09
N TYR A 138 -21.47 -9.01 3.84
CA TYR A 138 -21.55 -8.30 2.57
C TYR A 138 -20.16 -8.16 1.95
N GLU A 139 -20.03 -8.60 0.70
CA GLU A 139 -18.79 -8.59 -0.07
C GLU A 139 -19.12 -8.09 -1.48
N ALA A 140 -18.74 -6.85 -1.81
CA ALA A 140 -19.10 -6.21 -3.09
C ALA A 140 -18.21 -6.65 -4.27
N ILE A 141 -17.02 -7.19 -3.97
CA ILE A 141 -16.12 -7.85 -4.93
C ILE A 141 -15.74 -9.21 -4.40
N SER A 142 -15.65 -10.21 -5.27
CA SER A 142 -15.20 -11.56 -4.89
C SER A 142 -14.27 -12.11 -5.95
N SER A 143 -13.31 -12.94 -5.56
CA SER A 143 -12.47 -13.66 -6.52
C SER A 143 -13.06 -15.03 -6.87
N ASP A 144 -13.10 -15.36 -8.16
CA ASP A 144 -13.50 -16.69 -8.62
C ASP A 144 -12.38 -17.74 -8.42
N ALA A 145 -12.67 -19.00 -8.74
CA ALA A 145 -11.71 -20.11 -8.55
C ALA A 145 -10.42 -19.94 -9.36
N ALA A 146 -10.47 -19.22 -10.49
CA ALA A 146 -9.33 -18.92 -11.33
C ALA A 146 -8.63 -17.60 -10.93
N GLY A 147 -8.99 -17.03 -9.77
CA GLY A 147 -8.38 -15.82 -9.25
C GLY A 147 -8.87 -14.53 -9.91
N ASN A 148 -9.93 -14.53 -10.73
CA ASN A 148 -10.42 -13.29 -11.33
C ASN A 148 -11.28 -12.51 -10.35
N VAL A 149 -11.04 -11.20 -10.23
CA VAL A 149 -11.90 -10.30 -9.43
C VAL A 149 -13.18 -10.01 -10.19
N GLN A 150 -14.32 -10.32 -9.57
CA GLN A 150 -15.65 -10.11 -10.13
C GLN A 150 -16.55 -9.40 -9.12
N ARG A 151 -17.68 -8.89 -9.61
CA ARG A 151 -18.72 -8.34 -8.75
C ARG A 151 -19.23 -9.42 -7.78
N GLY A 152 -19.19 -9.10 -6.49
CA GLY A 152 -19.60 -9.99 -5.41
C GLY A 152 -21.11 -9.95 -5.15
N SER A 153 -21.47 -10.33 -3.92
CA SER A 153 -22.84 -10.32 -3.41
C SER A 153 -23.51 -8.94 -3.56
N SER A 154 -24.83 -8.94 -3.74
CA SER A 154 -25.65 -7.73 -3.70
C SER A 154 -26.42 -7.67 -2.39
N LEU A 155 -26.68 -6.47 -1.89
CA LEU A 155 -27.69 -6.28 -0.85
C LEU A 155 -29.09 -6.63 -1.40
N TRP A 156 -30.00 -7.02 -0.50
CA TRP A 156 -31.42 -7.26 -0.82
C TRP A 156 -32.08 -6.01 -1.39
N VAL A 157 -31.77 -4.86 -0.79
CA VAL A 157 -32.01 -3.55 -1.38
C VAL A 157 -30.64 -2.95 -1.66
N PRO A 158 -30.22 -2.80 -2.93
CA PRO A 158 -28.88 -2.37 -3.31
C PRO A 158 -28.69 -0.86 -3.11
N THR A 159 -28.85 -0.38 -1.87
CA THR A 159 -28.82 1.06 -1.53
C THR A 159 -27.48 1.69 -1.86
N ASP A 160 -26.39 0.96 -1.71
CA ASP A 160 -25.04 1.38 -2.09
C ASP A 160 -24.91 1.61 -3.60
N ARG A 161 -25.37 0.66 -4.43
CA ARG A 161 -25.33 0.77 -5.91
C ARG A 161 -26.30 1.83 -6.43
N LEU A 162 -27.49 1.95 -5.85
CA LEU A 162 -28.45 2.99 -6.21
C LEU A 162 -27.91 4.39 -5.90
N THR A 163 -27.28 4.54 -4.73
CA THR A 163 -26.64 5.80 -4.31
C THR A 163 -25.43 6.13 -5.20
N SER A 164 -24.54 5.16 -5.39
CA SER A 164 -23.40 5.25 -6.32
C SER A 164 -23.86 5.67 -7.73
N GLY A 165 -24.82 4.95 -8.31
CA GLY A 165 -25.34 5.23 -9.64
C GLY A 165 -26.02 6.61 -9.77
N LEU A 166 -26.73 7.06 -8.73
CA LEU A 166 -27.29 8.41 -8.69
C LEU A 166 -26.18 9.47 -8.77
N TYR A 167 -25.16 9.38 -7.91
CA TYR A 167 -24.09 10.37 -7.87
C TYR A 167 -23.14 10.29 -9.07
N SER A 168 -22.89 9.10 -9.63
CA SER A 168 -22.18 8.95 -10.89
C SER A 168 -22.92 9.68 -12.01
N ARG A 169 -24.24 9.49 -12.17
CA ARG A 169 -25.04 10.22 -13.17
C ARG A 169 -25.05 11.73 -12.93
N LEU A 170 -25.27 12.16 -11.69
CA LEU A 170 -25.27 13.59 -11.34
C LEU A 170 -23.90 14.25 -11.63
N SER A 171 -22.80 13.53 -11.38
CA SER A 171 -21.44 14.03 -11.60
C SER A 171 -21.08 14.26 -13.07
N ARG A 172 -21.80 13.66 -14.03
CA ARG A 172 -21.66 13.98 -15.46
C ARG A 172 -22.72 14.97 -15.95
N GLY A 173 -23.83 15.11 -15.21
CA GLY A 173 -24.95 15.97 -15.55
C GLY A 173 -24.99 17.25 -14.72
N SER A 174 -26.03 17.38 -13.89
CA SER A 174 -26.35 18.62 -13.17
C SER A 174 -25.32 19.05 -12.12
N PHE A 175 -24.49 18.12 -11.62
CA PHE A 175 -23.39 18.39 -10.69
C PHE A 175 -22.05 18.11 -11.34
N SER A 176 -21.91 18.44 -12.63
CA SER A 176 -20.66 18.23 -13.34
C SER A 176 -19.51 19.02 -12.75
N SER A 177 -18.35 18.38 -12.75
CA SER A 177 -17.07 18.99 -12.35
C SER A 177 -16.01 18.62 -13.40
N PRO A 178 -14.83 19.28 -13.38
CA PRO A 178 -13.70 18.87 -14.22
C PRO A 178 -13.21 17.44 -13.93
N GLU A 179 -13.52 16.92 -12.74
CA GLU A 179 -13.15 15.58 -12.28
C GLU A 179 -14.41 14.81 -11.83
N PRO A 180 -15.26 14.37 -12.79
CA PRO A 180 -16.53 13.75 -12.46
C PRO A 180 -16.33 12.40 -11.77
N LEU A 181 -17.13 12.14 -10.72
CA LEU A 181 -17.10 10.88 -9.96
C LEU A 181 -17.22 9.66 -10.89
N ALA A 182 -18.12 9.70 -11.87
CA ALA A 182 -18.34 8.58 -12.79
C ALA A 182 -17.10 8.18 -13.61
N VAL A 183 -16.15 9.10 -13.82
CA VAL A 183 -14.90 8.79 -14.52
C VAL A 183 -13.86 8.26 -13.54
N TRP A 184 -13.70 8.90 -12.38
CA TRP A 184 -12.60 8.59 -11.48
C TRP A 184 -12.90 7.50 -10.44
N ASN A 185 -14.18 7.23 -10.23
CA ASN A 185 -14.69 6.16 -9.39
C ASN A 185 -16.07 5.73 -9.95
N PRO A 186 -16.12 4.92 -11.03
CA PRO A 186 -17.38 4.56 -11.68
C PRO A 186 -18.31 3.71 -10.80
N ASP A 187 -17.75 2.99 -9.81
CA ASP A 187 -18.51 2.24 -8.80
C ASP A 187 -17.86 2.37 -7.40
N PRO A 188 -18.22 3.40 -6.61
CA PRO A 188 -17.75 3.60 -5.24
C PRO A 188 -17.79 2.36 -4.34
N ALA A 189 -18.77 1.47 -4.53
CA ALA A 189 -18.88 0.25 -3.74
C ALA A 189 -17.74 -0.73 -4.03
N VAL A 190 -17.28 -0.76 -5.29
CA VAL A 190 -16.13 -1.56 -5.73
C VAL A 190 -14.85 -0.97 -5.16
N PHE A 191 -14.67 0.35 -5.24
CA PHE A 191 -13.50 1.03 -4.69
C PHE A 191 -13.25 0.64 -3.22
N GLU A 192 -14.26 0.75 -2.36
CA GLU A 192 -14.09 0.45 -0.93
C GLU A 192 -13.87 -1.05 -0.65
N ALA A 193 -14.58 -1.92 -1.37
CA ALA A 193 -14.38 -3.35 -1.23
C ALA A 193 -13.00 -3.82 -1.76
N SER A 194 -12.48 -3.15 -2.79
CA SER A 194 -11.16 -3.38 -3.37
C SER A 194 -10.03 -3.09 -2.37
N ALA A 195 -10.15 -2.02 -1.59
CA ALA A 195 -9.19 -1.67 -0.55
C ALA A 195 -9.12 -2.75 0.55
N ARG A 196 -10.26 -3.38 0.88
CA ARG A 196 -10.40 -4.44 1.89
C ARG A 196 -10.10 -5.85 1.42
N ALA A 197 -9.95 -6.09 0.13
CA ALA A 197 -9.46 -7.36 -0.40
C ALA A 197 -7.95 -7.51 -0.14
N SER A 198 -7.57 -7.37 1.13
CA SER A 198 -6.21 -7.34 1.65
C SER A 198 -5.92 -8.62 2.44
N TYR A 199 -4.62 -8.88 2.62
CA TYR A 199 -4.10 -10.04 3.33
C TYR A 199 -4.61 -10.11 4.79
N LEU A 200 -4.59 -11.30 5.40
CA LEU A 200 -5.12 -11.56 6.76
C LEU A 200 -6.58 -11.16 6.93
N ASP A 201 -7.42 -11.46 5.93
CA ASP A 201 -8.87 -11.21 5.94
C ASP A 201 -9.23 -9.72 6.12
N GLY A 202 -8.73 -8.83 5.24
CA GLY A 202 -8.92 -7.37 5.41
C GLY A 202 -8.05 -6.76 6.51
N THR A 203 -7.37 -7.64 7.23
CA THR A 203 -6.24 -7.50 8.15
C THR A 203 -5.14 -6.55 7.80
N ALA A 204 -4.72 -6.52 6.54
CA ALA A 204 -3.51 -5.84 6.11
C ALA A 204 -3.77 -4.37 5.76
N ARG A 205 -2.70 -3.61 5.51
CA ARG A 205 -2.82 -2.21 5.11
C ARG A 205 -3.65 -2.08 3.84
N THR A 206 -4.73 -1.30 3.93
CA THR A 206 -5.72 -1.10 2.85
C THR A 206 -5.45 0.15 2.01
N SER A 207 -4.63 1.08 2.52
CA SER A 207 -4.33 2.36 1.89
C SER A 207 -2.84 2.68 1.83
N LEU A 208 -2.40 3.36 0.77
CA LEU A 208 -1.05 3.92 0.65
C LEU A 208 -1.09 5.45 0.54
N GLU A 209 0.02 6.10 0.85
CA GLU A 209 0.21 7.50 0.48
C GLU A 209 0.81 7.61 -0.92
N ARG A 210 0.61 8.75 -1.59
CA ARG A 210 1.25 9.01 -2.89
C ARG A 210 2.78 8.95 -2.83
N LYS A 211 3.38 9.23 -1.67
CA LYS A 211 4.84 9.16 -1.46
C LYS A 211 5.37 7.73 -1.29
N ASP A 212 4.50 6.77 -0.99
CA ASP A 212 4.86 5.38 -0.69
C ASP A 212 5.12 4.54 -1.95
N PHE A 213 4.71 5.04 -3.12
CA PHE A 213 4.97 4.37 -4.39
C PHE A 213 5.09 5.37 -5.55
N ASP A 214 5.75 4.95 -6.62
CA ASP A 214 5.87 5.73 -7.85
C ASP A 214 5.58 4.85 -9.08
N ILE A 215 5.14 5.47 -10.17
CA ILE A 215 4.96 4.78 -11.46
C ILE A 215 6.18 5.10 -12.31
N ILE A 216 7.04 4.10 -12.52
CA ILE A 216 8.35 4.29 -13.15
C ILE A 216 8.38 3.89 -14.63
N GLY A 217 7.31 3.27 -15.13
CA GLY A 217 7.18 2.93 -16.53
C GLY A 217 5.87 2.22 -16.87
N ARG A 218 5.56 2.15 -18.16
CA ARG A 218 4.42 1.41 -18.72
C ARG A 218 4.86 0.68 -19.98
N TYR A 219 4.23 -0.44 -20.27
CA TYR A 219 4.40 -1.15 -21.54
C TYR A 219 3.09 -1.71 -22.06
N VAL A 220 3.05 -2.04 -23.35
CA VAL A 220 1.89 -2.65 -24.01
C VAL A 220 2.32 -3.74 -24.98
N LEU A 221 1.58 -4.85 -25.01
CA LEU A 221 1.63 -5.84 -26.07
C LEU A 221 0.29 -5.80 -26.80
N ASP A 222 0.31 -5.40 -28.05
CA ASP A 222 -0.86 -5.32 -28.92
C ASP A 222 -0.88 -6.54 -29.85
N PRO A 223 -1.87 -7.46 -29.74
CA PRO A 223 -1.92 -8.67 -30.54
C PRO A 223 -1.92 -8.38 -32.05
N ALA A 224 -2.46 -7.24 -32.48
CA ALA A 224 -2.50 -6.84 -33.89
C ALA A 224 -1.12 -6.45 -34.46
N LYS A 225 -0.14 -6.18 -33.59
CA LYS A 225 1.22 -5.74 -33.97
C LYS A 225 2.30 -6.74 -33.60
N LEU A 226 1.95 -7.87 -33.01
CA LEU A 226 2.92 -8.90 -32.68
C LEU A 226 3.54 -9.46 -33.96
N LYS A 227 4.87 -9.43 -34.02
CA LYS A 227 5.61 -10.16 -35.05
C LYS A 227 5.46 -11.65 -34.79
N ALA A 228 5.35 -12.44 -35.86
CA ALA A 228 5.34 -13.89 -35.76
C ALA A 228 6.54 -14.36 -34.91
N PRO A 229 6.36 -15.39 -34.06
CA PRO A 229 7.44 -15.88 -33.22
C PRO A 229 8.64 -16.24 -34.09
N GLU A 230 9.81 -15.70 -33.76
CA GLU A 230 11.06 -16.20 -34.35
C GLU A 230 11.16 -17.70 -34.03
N ALA A 231 11.42 -18.51 -35.06
CA ALA A 231 11.53 -19.96 -34.92
C ALA A 231 12.51 -20.28 -33.78
N SER A 232 12.00 -20.93 -32.73
CA SER A 232 12.81 -21.21 -31.54
C SER A 232 13.99 -22.13 -31.93
N PRO A 233 15.26 -21.73 -31.78
CA PRO A 233 16.36 -22.38 -32.51
C PRO A 233 16.71 -23.82 -32.06
N LYS A 234 16.09 -24.41 -31.02
CA LYS A 234 16.72 -25.58 -30.36
C LYS A 234 15.86 -26.74 -29.84
N THR A 235 14.53 -26.77 -29.98
CA THR A 235 13.77 -27.87 -29.32
C THR A 235 12.85 -28.72 -30.18
N GLY A 236 12.64 -28.45 -31.47
CA GLY A 236 11.88 -29.36 -32.37
C GLY A 236 10.42 -29.62 -31.97
N ALA A 237 9.96 -29.09 -30.84
CA ALA A 237 8.58 -29.15 -30.39
C ALA A 237 7.80 -28.03 -31.07
N ALA A 238 6.75 -28.39 -31.81
CA ALA A 238 5.78 -27.44 -32.31
C ALA A 238 5.27 -26.56 -31.13
N PRO A 239 5.09 -25.25 -31.31
CA PRO A 239 4.52 -24.41 -30.27
C PRO A 239 3.11 -24.94 -29.93
N GLN A 240 2.97 -25.59 -28.78
CA GLN A 240 1.66 -25.87 -28.20
C GLN A 240 1.12 -24.53 -27.68
N GLY A 241 0.07 -24.04 -28.34
CA GLY A 241 -0.61 -22.76 -28.03
C GLY A 241 -0.41 -21.71 -29.12
N ASP A 242 -1.38 -20.80 -29.25
CA ASP A 242 -1.25 -19.63 -30.10
C ASP A 242 -0.08 -18.78 -29.57
N ALA A 243 0.94 -18.57 -30.40
CA ALA A 243 2.10 -17.76 -30.04
C ALA A 243 1.72 -16.32 -29.70
N ASN A 244 0.54 -15.88 -30.16
CA ASN A 244 -0.05 -14.58 -29.88
C ASN A 244 -0.95 -14.57 -28.64
N ASP A 245 -1.13 -15.70 -27.94
CA ASP A 245 -1.86 -15.69 -26.68
C ASP A 245 -1.04 -14.99 -25.60
N LEU A 246 -1.45 -13.76 -25.30
CA LEU A 246 -0.87 -12.90 -24.27
C LEU A 246 -1.11 -13.42 -22.85
N ARG A 247 -2.01 -14.40 -22.68
CA ARG A 247 -2.32 -15.03 -21.39
C ARG A 247 -1.32 -16.12 -21.00
N ALA A 248 -0.53 -16.60 -21.95
CA ALA A 248 0.59 -17.51 -21.71
C ALA A 248 1.91 -16.71 -21.58
N ASP A 249 2.93 -17.33 -21.01
CA ASP A 249 4.28 -16.75 -20.93
C ASP A 249 5.36 -17.81 -21.21
N GLY A 250 6.63 -17.38 -21.26
CA GLY A 250 7.76 -18.26 -21.48
C GLY A 250 8.04 -19.28 -20.37
N PHE A 251 7.46 -19.11 -19.18
CA PHE A 251 7.68 -19.94 -17.99
C PHE A 251 6.56 -20.98 -17.82
N ASP A 252 5.31 -20.58 -18.05
CA ASP A 252 4.13 -21.43 -18.10
C ASP A 252 3.34 -21.15 -19.39
N ARG A 253 3.27 -22.15 -20.26
CA ARG A 253 2.60 -22.01 -21.56
C ARG A 253 1.09 -22.19 -21.47
N THR A 254 0.55 -22.55 -20.31
CA THR A 254 -0.88 -22.72 -20.11
C THR A 254 -1.56 -21.35 -20.17
N PRO A 255 -2.54 -21.12 -21.05
CA PRO A 255 -3.31 -19.88 -21.06
C PRO A 255 -4.03 -19.67 -19.72
N GLN A 256 -3.84 -18.50 -19.12
CA GLN A 256 -4.60 -18.12 -17.93
C GLN A 256 -6.06 -17.82 -18.29
N GLY A 257 -7.01 -18.35 -17.51
CA GLY A 257 -8.42 -18.06 -17.64
C GLY A 257 -8.76 -16.66 -17.12
N VAL A 258 -8.49 -15.61 -17.90
CA VAL A 258 -8.75 -14.22 -17.52
C VAL A 258 -10.19 -13.81 -17.81
N LYS A 259 -10.84 -13.18 -16.83
CA LYS A 259 -12.15 -12.54 -16.96
C LYS A 259 -12.10 -11.08 -16.51
N LEU A 260 -12.90 -10.25 -17.16
CA LEU A 260 -13.16 -8.87 -16.78
C LEU A 260 -14.03 -8.82 -15.51
N PHE A 261 -14.17 -7.63 -14.93
CA PHE A 261 -14.94 -7.42 -13.70
C PHE A 261 -16.43 -7.79 -13.82
N ASN A 262 -16.99 -7.67 -15.03
CA ASN A 262 -18.35 -8.10 -15.35
C ASN A 262 -18.50 -9.63 -15.52
N GLY A 263 -17.40 -10.38 -15.44
CA GLY A 263 -17.35 -11.84 -15.60
C GLY A 263 -17.12 -12.32 -17.04
N GLU A 264 -17.07 -11.42 -18.02
CA GLU A 264 -16.86 -11.75 -19.44
C GLU A 264 -15.38 -11.93 -19.77
N ALA A 265 -15.07 -12.60 -20.88
CA ALA A 265 -13.70 -12.67 -21.37
C ALA A 265 -13.30 -11.33 -22.03
N PRO A 266 -12.03 -10.88 -21.92
CA PRO A 266 -11.57 -9.57 -22.42
C PRO A 266 -11.62 -9.38 -23.95
N GLY A 267 -12.00 -10.40 -24.72
CA GLY A 267 -11.96 -10.41 -26.18
C GLY A 267 -10.64 -11.00 -26.72
N LYS A 268 -10.62 -11.35 -28.01
CA LYS A 268 -9.41 -11.91 -28.67
C LYS A 268 -8.38 -10.82 -29.00
N ASP A 269 -8.85 -9.60 -29.27
CA ASP A 269 -8.02 -8.45 -29.62
C ASP A 269 -7.59 -7.63 -28.38
N ALA A 270 -7.82 -8.18 -27.18
CA ALA A 270 -7.43 -7.54 -25.94
C ALA A 270 -5.91 -7.35 -25.86
N LYS A 271 -5.50 -6.17 -25.39
CA LYS A 271 -4.10 -5.79 -25.24
C LYS A 271 -3.63 -6.10 -23.82
N LEU A 272 -2.37 -6.51 -23.69
CA LEU A 272 -1.75 -6.65 -22.37
C LEU A 272 -1.06 -5.33 -22.03
N HIS A 273 -1.55 -4.67 -20.99
CA HIS A 273 -0.91 -3.46 -20.46
C HIS A 273 -0.10 -3.82 -19.21
N GLY A 274 1.16 -3.39 -19.18
CA GLY A 274 2.02 -3.47 -18.01
C GLY A 274 2.20 -2.11 -17.36
N VAL A 275 2.06 -2.03 -16.04
CA VAL A 275 2.37 -0.81 -15.27
C VAL A 275 3.40 -1.13 -14.20
N ILE A 276 4.55 -0.46 -14.28
CA ILE A 276 5.68 -0.68 -13.38
C ILE A 276 5.56 0.27 -12.19
N VAL A 277 5.22 -0.31 -11.04
CA VAL A 277 5.08 0.36 -9.76
C VAL A 277 6.33 0.11 -8.92
N LYS A 278 6.97 1.18 -8.49
CA LYS A 278 8.06 1.16 -7.52
C LYS A 278 7.48 1.42 -6.14
N PHE A 279 7.36 0.38 -5.34
CA PHE A 279 6.99 0.51 -3.93
C PHE A 279 8.21 0.93 -3.11
N ARG A 280 8.04 1.95 -2.28
CA ARG A 280 9.04 2.39 -1.30
C ARG A 280 8.78 1.71 0.03
N ALA A 281 9.69 1.93 0.98
CA ALA A 281 9.56 1.30 2.28
C ALA A 281 8.27 1.64 3.02
N GLY A 282 7.74 2.85 2.82
CA GLY A 282 6.44 3.26 3.35
C GLY A 282 5.27 2.40 2.87
N ALA A 283 5.40 1.58 1.82
CA ALA A 283 4.35 0.68 1.37
C ALA A 283 4.34 -0.70 2.05
N LYS A 284 5.37 -1.01 2.83
CA LYS A 284 5.52 -2.31 3.50
C LYS A 284 4.54 -2.47 4.65
N GLU A 285 4.09 -3.69 4.87
CA GLU A 285 3.35 -4.06 6.07
C GLU A 285 4.26 -3.95 7.29
N ARG A 286 3.74 -3.41 8.39
CA ARG A 286 4.53 -3.19 9.61
C ARG A 286 5.01 -4.50 10.25
N THR A 287 4.23 -5.56 10.11
CA THR A 287 4.48 -6.87 10.74
C THR A 287 5.47 -7.72 9.95
N SER A 288 5.32 -7.80 8.62
CA SER A 288 6.19 -8.64 7.78
C SER A 288 7.36 -7.88 7.18
N GLY A 289 7.29 -6.54 7.10
CA GLY A 289 8.29 -5.74 6.39
C GLY A 289 8.28 -5.95 4.87
N GLN A 290 7.21 -6.55 4.35
CA GLN A 290 7.02 -6.83 2.92
C GLN A 290 5.86 -6.01 2.38
N VAL A 291 5.92 -5.68 1.09
CA VAL A 291 4.77 -5.17 0.37
C VAL A 291 3.91 -6.37 0.00
N ILE A 292 2.69 -6.44 0.55
CA ILE A 292 1.73 -7.50 0.24
C ILE A 292 0.56 -6.91 -0.52
N ILE A 293 0.26 -7.46 -1.69
CA ILE A 293 -0.76 -6.96 -2.62
C ILE A 293 -1.61 -8.14 -3.09
N GLY A 294 -2.93 -8.02 -2.92
CA GLY A 294 -3.92 -8.84 -3.60
C GLY A 294 -4.31 -8.22 -4.95
N ASN A 295 -4.80 -9.03 -5.88
CA ASN A 295 -5.30 -8.55 -7.17
C ASN A 295 -6.44 -7.53 -7.06
N GLY A 296 -7.29 -7.63 -6.02
CA GLY A 296 -8.33 -6.65 -5.76
C GLY A 296 -7.80 -5.27 -5.37
N GLN A 297 -6.56 -5.16 -4.89
CA GLN A 297 -6.02 -3.90 -4.35
C GLN A 297 -5.35 -3.02 -5.40
N VAL A 298 -5.19 -3.52 -6.62
CA VAL A 298 -4.61 -2.77 -7.74
C VAL A 298 -5.52 -2.94 -8.94
N TYR A 299 -5.83 -1.86 -9.65
CA TYR A 299 -6.61 -1.93 -10.87
C TYR A 299 -6.35 -0.72 -11.76
N LEU A 300 -6.57 -0.89 -13.06
CA LEU A 300 -6.63 0.21 -14.02
C LEU A 300 -8.05 0.76 -14.09
N LEU A 301 -8.11 2.07 -14.26
CA LEU A 301 -9.29 2.74 -14.81
C LEU A 301 -9.06 2.87 -16.31
N THR A 302 -10.00 2.35 -17.09
CA THR A 302 -9.96 2.38 -18.56
C THR A 302 -11.20 3.09 -19.09
N GLU A 303 -11.05 3.90 -20.12
CA GLU A 303 -12.15 4.62 -20.77
C GLU A 303 -12.41 4.02 -22.15
N ASP A 304 -13.67 3.74 -22.46
CA ASP A 304 -14.09 3.30 -23.79
C ASP A 304 -14.40 4.49 -24.72
N SER A 305 -14.68 4.19 -25.99
CA SER A 305 -15.05 5.21 -26.99
C SER A 305 -16.31 6.02 -26.66
N ALA A 306 -17.16 5.55 -25.76
CA ALA A 306 -18.36 6.25 -25.29
C ALA A 306 -18.07 7.16 -24.07
N GLY A 307 -16.84 7.16 -23.56
CA GLY A 307 -16.45 7.89 -22.35
C GLY A 307 -16.90 7.19 -21.06
N GLU A 308 -17.29 5.92 -21.13
CA GLU A 308 -17.58 5.12 -19.94
C GLU A 308 -16.30 4.54 -19.36
N THR A 309 -16.20 4.59 -18.02
CA THR A 309 -15.01 4.12 -17.31
C THR A 309 -15.25 2.75 -16.69
N HIS A 310 -14.27 1.86 -16.85
CA HIS A 310 -14.32 0.47 -16.41
C HIS A 310 -13.16 0.13 -15.48
N PHE A 311 -13.36 -0.88 -14.63
CA PHE A 311 -12.29 -1.44 -13.79
C PHE A 311 -11.64 -2.63 -14.51
N VAL A 312 -10.31 -2.62 -14.59
CA VAL A 312 -9.53 -3.77 -15.07
C VAL A 312 -8.55 -4.19 -13.99
N PHE A 313 -8.75 -5.39 -13.44
CA PHE A 313 -7.87 -5.96 -12.40
C PHE A 313 -6.70 -6.73 -13.04
N PRO A 314 -5.55 -6.81 -12.35
CA PRO A 314 -4.37 -7.47 -12.88
C PRO A 314 -4.57 -8.98 -12.89
N ASN A 315 -4.08 -9.63 -13.94
CA ASN A 315 -4.06 -11.09 -14.03
C ASN A 315 -2.69 -11.66 -13.65
N ALA A 316 -1.63 -10.86 -13.70
CA ALA A 316 -0.29 -11.25 -13.28
C ALA A 316 0.51 -10.06 -12.75
N VAL A 317 1.64 -10.36 -12.12
CA VAL A 317 2.68 -9.39 -11.78
C VAL A 317 4.05 -9.95 -12.12
N VAL A 318 4.95 -9.10 -12.60
CA VAL A 318 6.37 -9.41 -12.69
C VAL A 318 7.10 -8.76 -11.51
N SER A 319 7.79 -9.57 -10.72
CA SER A 319 8.56 -9.10 -9.57
C SER A 319 9.78 -10.00 -9.32
N LYS A 320 10.65 -9.57 -8.41
CA LYS A 320 11.80 -10.37 -7.96
C LYS A 320 11.35 -11.74 -7.44
N ALA A 321 12.04 -12.79 -7.86
CA ALA A 321 11.66 -14.17 -7.59
C ALA A 321 12.40 -14.80 -6.40
N GLU A 322 13.65 -14.39 -6.18
CA GLU A 322 14.49 -14.94 -5.12
C GLU A 322 15.28 -13.84 -4.39
N ALA A 323 15.38 -13.99 -3.06
CA ALA A 323 16.03 -13.02 -2.20
C ALA A 323 17.53 -13.00 -2.53
N GLY A 324 18.14 -11.82 -2.56
CA GLY A 324 19.56 -11.69 -2.92
C GLY A 324 19.93 -12.04 -4.36
N LYS A 325 18.97 -12.28 -5.27
CA LYS A 325 19.24 -12.45 -6.71
C LYS A 325 18.52 -11.40 -7.53
N THR A 326 19.07 -11.05 -8.69
CA THR A 326 18.42 -10.14 -9.66
C THR A 326 17.37 -10.83 -10.52
N ALA A 327 17.16 -12.14 -10.33
CA ALA A 327 16.15 -12.90 -11.04
C ALA A 327 14.75 -12.36 -10.73
N ILE A 328 14.03 -11.98 -11.79
CA ILE A 328 12.60 -11.63 -11.74
C ILE A 328 11.81 -12.72 -12.44
N ALA A 329 10.60 -12.96 -11.97
CA ALA A 329 9.67 -13.93 -12.55
C ALA A 329 8.27 -13.30 -12.67
N ARG A 330 7.44 -13.95 -13.47
CA ARG A 330 6.03 -13.60 -13.64
C ARG A 330 5.18 -14.51 -12.75
N PHE A 331 4.41 -13.90 -11.86
CA PHE A 331 3.51 -14.55 -10.92
C PHE A 331 2.06 -14.27 -11.33
N ARG A 332 1.23 -15.31 -11.40
CA ARG A 332 -0.17 -15.22 -11.84
C ARG A 332 -1.10 -15.09 -10.63
N TYR A 333 -2.20 -14.38 -10.81
CA TYR A 333 -3.36 -14.45 -9.92
C TYR A 333 -4.31 -15.50 -10.46
N ASP A 334 -4.00 -16.78 -10.20
CA ASP A 334 -4.68 -17.95 -10.76
C ASP A 334 -5.53 -18.72 -9.73
N ALA A 335 -5.58 -18.25 -8.49
CA ALA A 335 -6.37 -18.84 -7.42
C ALA A 335 -7.09 -17.77 -6.58
N LYS A 336 -8.17 -18.19 -5.92
CA LYS A 336 -8.92 -17.34 -4.99
C LYS A 336 -8.04 -16.94 -3.81
N GLY A 337 -7.99 -15.64 -3.51
CA GLY A 337 -7.23 -15.14 -2.36
C GLY A 337 -5.71 -15.21 -2.54
N THR A 338 -5.21 -15.21 -3.77
CA THR A 338 -3.77 -15.10 -4.03
C THR A 338 -3.28 -13.71 -3.65
N PHE A 339 -2.39 -13.66 -2.66
CA PHE A 339 -1.65 -12.46 -2.28
C PHE A 339 -0.18 -12.66 -2.64
N LEU A 340 0.39 -11.69 -3.32
CA LEU A 340 1.80 -11.69 -3.66
C LEU A 340 2.53 -10.78 -2.68
N ALA A 341 3.73 -11.18 -2.28
CA ALA A 341 4.54 -10.48 -1.31
C ALA A 341 5.90 -10.13 -1.91
N SER A 342 6.42 -8.95 -1.58
CA SER A 342 7.78 -8.58 -1.97
C SER A 342 8.75 -9.44 -1.18
N LEU A 343 9.92 -9.69 -1.75
CA LEU A 343 10.97 -10.39 -1.03
C LEU A 343 11.45 -9.55 0.16
N GLY A 344 11.70 -10.22 1.28
CA GLY A 344 11.99 -9.57 2.56
C GLY A 344 13.36 -8.92 2.56
N GLY A 345 13.39 -7.63 2.90
CA GLY A 345 14.61 -6.85 3.15
C GLY A 345 14.77 -5.64 2.25
N ASP A 346 14.60 -5.79 0.93
CA ASP A 346 14.83 -4.72 -0.06
C ASP A 346 14.09 -3.43 0.32
N SER A 347 14.78 -2.29 0.34
CA SER A 347 14.16 -0.98 0.66
C SER A 347 13.04 -0.58 -0.29
N GLU A 348 13.21 -0.95 -1.56
CA GLU A 348 12.32 -0.62 -2.64
C GLU A 348 12.04 -1.90 -3.42
N SER A 349 10.80 -2.08 -3.86
CA SER A 349 10.43 -3.23 -4.68
C SER A 349 9.71 -2.77 -5.94
N ASN A 350 10.25 -3.14 -7.11
CA ASN A 350 9.66 -2.82 -8.40
C ASN A 350 8.79 -3.99 -8.87
N TRP A 351 7.55 -3.69 -9.21
CA TRP A 351 6.53 -4.66 -9.61
C TRP A 351 5.92 -4.18 -10.93
N ALA A 352 5.83 -5.04 -11.93
CA ALA A 352 5.06 -4.74 -13.14
C ALA A 352 3.73 -5.48 -13.09
N PHE A 353 2.64 -4.76 -12.82
CA PHE A 353 1.29 -5.34 -12.86
C PHE A 353 0.83 -5.43 -14.31
N GLU A 354 0.32 -6.60 -14.68
CA GLU A 354 -0.17 -6.87 -16.02
C GLU A 354 -1.69 -6.99 -16.05
N PHE A 355 -2.31 -6.33 -17.02
CA PHE A 355 -3.75 -6.19 -17.17
C PHE A 355 -4.16 -6.55 -18.59
N MET A 356 -5.21 -7.37 -18.74
CA MET A 356 -5.85 -7.61 -20.04
C MET A 356 -6.92 -6.55 -20.27
N VAL A 357 -6.64 -5.60 -21.17
CA VAL A 357 -7.51 -4.47 -21.48
C VAL A 357 -8.20 -4.72 -22.83
N PRO A 358 -9.54 -4.63 -22.91
CA PRO A 358 -10.27 -4.70 -24.18
C PRO A 358 -9.75 -3.69 -25.23
N ALA A 359 -9.81 -4.06 -26.50
CA ALA A 359 -9.17 -3.27 -27.58
C ALA A 359 -9.79 -1.87 -27.78
N ASP A 360 -11.05 -1.71 -27.39
CA ASP A 360 -11.84 -0.48 -27.45
C ASP A 360 -11.68 0.42 -26.20
N GLN A 361 -10.86 -0.01 -25.24
CA GLN A 361 -10.63 0.69 -23.98
C GLN A 361 -9.19 1.22 -23.87
N THR A 362 -9.05 2.42 -23.31
CA THR A 362 -7.75 3.08 -23.09
C THR A 362 -7.50 3.32 -21.60
N PRO A 363 -6.36 2.89 -21.03
CA PRO A 363 -6.06 3.17 -19.63
C PRO A 363 -5.82 4.65 -19.36
N ILE A 364 -6.54 5.22 -18.39
CA ILE A 364 -6.45 6.63 -17.98
C ILE A 364 -5.81 6.83 -16.59
N ALA A 365 -5.86 5.81 -15.73
CA ALA A 365 -5.23 5.84 -14.41
C ALA A 365 -4.96 4.42 -13.88
N ILE A 366 -4.12 4.34 -12.84
CA ILE A 366 -3.98 3.17 -11.98
C ILE A 366 -4.36 3.54 -10.56
N VAL A 367 -5.01 2.63 -9.85
CA VAL A 367 -5.23 2.71 -8.40
C VAL A 367 -4.41 1.63 -7.72
N VAL A 368 -3.65 2.02 -6.70
CA VAL A 368 -2.82 1.11 -5.90
C VAL A 368 -3.19 1.32 -4.43
N LYS A 369 -3.81 0.31 -3.80
CA LYS A 369 -4.33 0.37 -2.42
C LYS A 369 -5.08 1.68 -2.17
N GLY A 370 -6.13 1.94 -2.95
CA GLY A 370 -6.99 3.12 -2.84
C GLY A 370 -6.39 4.44 -3.36
N THR A 371 -5.08 4.53 -3.60
CA THR A 371 -4.46 5.76 -4.11
C THR A 371 -4.46 5.78 -5.63
N ARG A 372 -5.12 6.78 -6.24
CA ARG A 372 -5.16 6.95 -7.69
C ARG A 372 -3.93 7.70 -8.22
N VAL A 373 -3.43 7.26 -9.38
CA VAL A 373 -2.42 7.95 -10.18
C VAL A 373 -2.91 8.05 -11.62
N ARG A 374 -3.15 9.27 -12.08
CA ARG A 374 -3.52 9.55 -13.47
C ARG A 374 -2.34 9.34 -14.40
N PHE A 375 -2.59 8.78 -15.58
CA PHE A 375 -1.63 8.76 -16.66
C PHE A 375 -1.70 10.08 -17.42
N ASP A 376 -0.75 10.96 -17.15
CA ASP A 376 -0.60 12.20 -17.92
C ASP A 376 0.08 11.89 -19.26
N PRO A 377 -0.56 12.16 -20.41
CA PRO A 377 0.07 12.00 -21.73
C PRO A 377 1.34 12.85 -21.92
N ALA A 378 1.47 13.93 -21.17
CA ALA A 378 2.65 14.79 -21.20
C ALA A 378 3.85 14.18 -20.45
N ASP A 379 3.63 13.27 -19.51
CA ASP A 379 4.70 12.58 -18.80
C ASP A 379 5.29 11.46 -19.67
N GLU A 380 6.46 11.70 -20.23
CA GLU A 380 7.17 10.71 -21.06
C GLU A 380 7.43 9.39 -20.33
N LYS A 381 7.56 9.39 -18.99
CA LYS A 381 7.73 8.16 -18.21
C LYS A 381 6.47 7.29 -18.22
N LEU A 382 5.31 7.90 -18.44
CA LEU A 382 4.01 7.24 -18.47
C LEU A 382 3.56 6.90 -19.89
N LYS A 383 4.36 7.21 -20.92
CA LYS A 383 4.10 6.70 -22.28
C LYS A 383 4.41 5.20 -22.34
N PRO A 384 3.47 4.36 -22.80
CA PRO A 384 3.70 2.92 -22.85
C PRO A 384 4.75 2.58 -23.91
N VAL A 385 5.74 1.78 -23.53
CA VAL A 385 6.67 1.14 -24.46
C VAL A 385 5.97 -0.03 -25.13
N GLU A 386 5.91 -0.03 -26.45
CA GLU A 386 5.30 -1.11 -27.22
C GLU A 386 6.30 -2.25 -27.44
N PHE A 387 5.91 -3.47 -27.07
CA PHE A 387 6.70 -4.67 -27.31
C PHE A 387 6.28 -5.33 -28.63
N GLU A 388 7.26 -5.58 -29.49
CA GLU A 388 7.04 -6.20 -30.80
C GLU A 388 6.69 -7.71 -30.71
N SER A 389 7.03 -8.36 -29.60
CA SER A 389 6.75 -9.77 -29.38
C SER A 389 6.70 -10.13 -27.90
N ARG A 390 5.98 -11.22 -27.58
CA ARG A 390 5.94 -11.81 -26.23
C ARG A 390 7.33 -12.23 -25.76
N GLN A 391 8.13 -12.80 -26.66
CA GLN A 391 9.49 -13.28 -26.39
C GLN A 391 10.42 -12.13 -26.00
N LYS A 392 10.25 -10.94 -26.61
CA LYS A 392 11.06 -9.78 -26.24
C LYS A 392 10.74 -9.32 -24.82
N ARG A 393 9.46 -9.27 -24.43
CA ARG A 393 9.07 -9.03 -23.03
C ARG A 393 9.67 -10.09 -22.12
N ASP A 394 9.46 -11.37 -22.42
CA ASP A 394 9.90 -12.49 -21.57
C ASP A 394 11.42 -12.55 -21.43
N SER A 395 12.18 -12.19 -22.47
CA SER A 395 13.64 -12.09 -22.38
C SER A 395 14.11 -10.95 -21.47
N LEU A 396 13.39 -9.81 -21.45
CA LEU A 396 13.68 -8.73 -20.48
C LEU A 396 13.29 -9.12 -19.05
N ILE A 397 12.25 -9.94 -18.88
CA ILE A 397 11.92 -10.56 -17.60
C ILE A 397 13.08 -11.46 -17.19
N ALA A 398 13.47 -12.44 -18.02
CA ALA A 398 14.58 -13.34 -17.70
C ALA A 398 15.91 -12.61 -17.43
N ALA A 399 16.14 -11.46 -18.08
CA ALA A 399 17.33 -10.63 -17.88
C ALA A 399 17.27 -9.70 -16.65
N GLY A 400 16.15 -9.62 -15.92
CA GLY A 400 16.02 -8.69 -14.78
C GLY A 400 15.84 -7.22 -15.18
N GLN A 401 15.60 -6.94 -16.47
CA GLN A 401 15.64 -5.59 -17.04
C GLN A 401 14.26 -4.94 -17.14
N LEU A 402 13.17 -5.71 -17.09
CA LEU A 402 11.83 -5.15 -17.25
C LEU A 402 11.46 -4.19 -16.13
N THR A 403 11.84 -4.50 -14.89
CA THR A 403 11.50 -3.73 -13.69
C THR A 403 12.65 -2.86 -13.17
N SER A 404 13.81 -2.86 -13.83
CA SER A 404 14.93 -2.00 -13.46
C SER A 404 14.62 -0.56 -13.87
N GLY A 405 14.17 0.28 -12.93
CA GLY A 405 14.06 1.71 -13.16
C GLY A 405 15.42 2.31 -13.55
N LYS A 406 15.43 3.48 -14.20
CA LYS A 406 16.66 4.23 -14.50
C LYS A 406 17.54 4.27 -13.25
N SER A 407 18.75 3.74 -13.36
CA SER A 407 19.66 3.40 -12.27
C SER A 407 19.70 4.48 -11.19
N GLN A 408 19.67 4.07 -9.91
CA GLN A 408 20.04 4.96 -8.80
C GLN A 408 21.37 5.65 -9.14
N LYS A 409 21.51 6.94 -8.79
CA LYS A 409 22.79 7.67 -8.98
C LYS A 409 23.92 6.77 -8.45
N PRO A 410 25.05 6.63 -9.17
CA PRO A 410 26.18 5.85 -8.70
C PRO A 410 26.57 6.25 -7.28
N LEU A 411 26.90 5.25 -6.46
CA LEU A 411 27.32 5.47 -5.09
C LEU A 411 28.65 6.24 -5.07
N ASP A 412 28.74 7.30 -4.26
CA ASP A 412 29.99 8.02 -4.05
C ASP A 412 30.83 7.28 -3.00
N GLU A 413 31.87 6.58 -3.47
CA GLU A 413 32.81 5.83 -2.63
C GLU A 413 34.08 6.63 -2.29
N SER A 414 34.20 7.90 -2.71
CA SER A 414 35.46 8.68 -2.63
C SER A 414 36.00 8.86 -1.21
N LYS A 415 35.14 8.77 -0.20
CA LYS A 415 35.46 8.92 1.23
C LYS A 415 35.18 7.66 2.06
N ALA A 416 34.92 6.54 1.40
CA ALA A 416 34.61 5.30 2.09
C ALA A 416 35.86 4.74 2.81
N VAL A 417 35.72 4.47 4.11
CA VAL A 417 36.77 3.82 4.89
C VAL A 417 36.71 2.31 4.66
N THR A 418 37.85 1.66 4.44
CA THR A 418 37.89 0.19 4.39
C THR A 418 37.96 -0.38 5.79
N VAL A 419 37.02 -1.26 6.13
CA VAL A 419 36.95 -1.97 7.42
C VAL A 419 37.28 -3.44 7.18
N THR A 420 38.40 -3.89 7.72
CA THR A 420 38.85 -5.28 7.60
C THR A 420 38.22 -6.15 8.70
N LEU A 421 37.43 -7.14 8.28
CA LEU A 421 36.79 -8.10 9.19
C LEU A 421 37.73 -9.31 9.39
N GLY A 422 38.50 -9.31 10.48
CA GLY A 422 39.45 -10.42 10.74
C GLY A 422 40.09 -10.45 12.12
N GLY A 423 39.77 -9.51 13.00
CA GLY A 423 40.25 -9.52 14.39
C GLY A 423 39.50 -10.54 15.25
N THR A 424 40.17 -11.03 16.30
CA THR A 424 39.59 -11.94 17.31
C THR A 424 38.43 -11.32 18.09
N ASP A 425 38.26 -9.99 18.03
CA ASP A 425 37.16 -9.27 18.66
C ASP A 425 36.12 -8.82 17.60
N PRO A 426 34.96 -9.50 17.49
CA PRO A 426 33.88 -9.09 16.60
C PRO A 426 33.25 -7.74 16.97
N ASN A 427 33.52 -7.18 18.15
CA ASN A 427 33.09 -5.81 18.49
C ASN A 427 34.04 -4.74 17.95
N SER A 428 35.27 -5.10 17.58
CA SER A 428 36.25 -4.14 17.06
C SER A 428 35.88 -3.60 15.68
N THR A 429 35.10 -4.33 14.89
CA THR A 429 34.74 -3.97 13.51
C THR A 429 33.52 -3.08 13.41
N GLY A 430 32.73 -2.96 14.48
CA GLY A 430 31.51 -2.15 14.51
C GLY A 430 30.37 -2.69 13.65
N VAL A 431 30.46 -3.93 13.19
CA VAL A 431 29.44 -4.57 12.36
C VAL A 431 29.23 -5.99 12.82
N SER A 432 27.98 -6.35 13.11
CA SER A 432 27.64 -7.67 13.63
C SER A 432 26.33 -8.18 13.02
N PRO A 433 26.35 -9.33 12.31
CA PRO A 433 25.13 -10.00 11.84
C PRO A 433 24.43 -10.71 13.00
N THR A 434 23.80 -9.94 13.90
CA THR A 434 23.16 -10.44 15.12
C THR A 434 21.74 -9.90 15.28
N ASN A 435 20.87 -10.71 15.89
CA ASN A 435 19.57 -10.26 16.39
C ASN A 435 19.59 -9.91 17.89
N GLN A 436 20.74 -10.02 18.56
CA GLN A 436 20.88 -9.65 19.96
C GLN A 436 20.88 -8.13 20.13
N ILE A 437 20.07 -7.63 21.06
CA ILE A 437 19.98 -6.20 21.36
C ILE A 437 21.31 -5.69 21.96
N GLY A 438 22.01 -6.57 22.68
CA GLY A 438 23.18 -6.22 23.51
C GLY A 438 22.78 -5.64 24.86
N LEU A 439 21.50 -5.69 25.21
CA LEU A 439 20.91 -5.30 26.50
C LEU A 439 19.98 -6.42 26.96
N VAL A 440 19.85 -6.59 28.27
CA VAL A 440 18.84 -7.47 28.86
C VAL A 440 17.72 -6.60 29.39
N LEU A 441 16.54 -6.71 28.78
CA LEU A 441 15.35 -5.94 29.12
C LEU A 441 14.32 -6.85 29.78
N GLN A 442 13.37 -6.25 30.50
CA GLN A 442 12.26 -6.95 31.12
C GLN A 442 10.95 -6.56 30.43
N ASP A 443 10.14 -7.53 30.00
CA ASP A 443 8.91 -7.27 29.23
C ASP A 443 7.96 -6.27 29.92
N GLY A 444 7.84 -6.36 31.25
CA GLY A 444 7.00 -5.47 32.04
C GLY A 444 7.43 -3.99 32.06
N THR A 445 8.66 -3.65 31.70
CA THR A 445 9.15 -2.25 31.67
C THR A 445 9.11 -1.63 30.29
N LEU A 446 8.85 -2.42 29.24
CA LEU A 446 8.96 -1.99 27.85
C LEU A 446 7.79 -1.09 27.38
N GLY A 447 6.68 -1.06 28.14
CA GLY A 447 5.49 -0.28 27.84
C GLY A 447 4.70 -0.79 26.63
N SER A 448 3.55 -0.17 26.34
CA SER A 448 2.66 -0.63 25.27
C SER A 448 3.09 -0.20 23.86
N SER A 449 4.18 0.56 23.72
CA SER A 449 4.65 1.10 22.44
C SER A 449 5.59 0.16 21.68
N ILE A 450 5.84 -1.02 22.24
CA ILE A 450 6.65 -2.08 21.64
C ILE A 450 5.94 -3.42 21.82
N THR A 451 5.91 -4.18 20.74
CA THR A 451 5.31 -5.51 20.69
C THR A 451 6.39 -6.54 20.93
N VAL A 452 6.22 -7.31 22.00
CA VAL A 452 7.11 -8.40 22.39
C VAL A 452 6.36 -9.72 22.26
N THR A 453 7.00 -10.69 21.65
CA THR A 453 6.47 -12.05 21.53
C THR A 453 7.59 -13.03 21.87
N ASN A 454 7.35 -13.94 22.82
CA ASN A 454 8.31 -14.97 23.23
C ASN A 454 9.69 -14.40 23.63
N GLY A 455 9.72 -13.31 24.40
CA GLY A 455 10.97 -12.67 24.83
C GLY A 455 11.72 -11.94 23.70
N ARG A 456 11.05 -11.62 22.59
CA ARG A 456 11.67 -10.95 21.44
C ARG A 456 10.88 -9.73 20.99
N ILE A 457 11.60 -8.68 20.64
CA ILE A 457 11.00 -7.48 20.06
C ILE A 457 10.59 -7.79 18.62
N VAL A 458 9.29 -7.76 18.34
CA VAL A 458 8.73 -7.94 16.99
C VAL A 458 8.67 -6.60 16.27
N SER A 459 8.18 -5.55 16.94
CA SER A 459 8.13 -4.21 16.37
C SER A 459 7.87 -3.15 17.45
N GLY A 460 8.36 -1.93 17.26
CA GLY A 460 7.92 -0.75 18.00
C GLY A 460 9.05 0.19 18.39
N THR A 461 8.76 1.06 19.36
CA THR A 461 9.75 1.99 19.91
C THR A 461 9.53 2.13 21.40
N THR A 462 10.59 2.15 22.18
CA THR A 462 10.52 2.38 23.62
C THR A 462 11.65 3.30 24.08
N LEU A 463 11.37 4.01 25.17
CA LEU A 463 12.32 4.86 25.89
C LEU A 463 12.41 4.34 27.31
N LEU A 464 13.62 3.98 27.72
CA LEU A 464 13.91 3.31 28.98
C LEU A 464 14.90 4.14 29.78
N SER A 465 14.83 4.04 31.10
CA SER A 465 15.89 4.57 31.95
C SER A 465 17.07 3.58 31.96
N PRO A 466 18.32 4.04 32.20
CA PRO A 466 19.47 3.16 32.34
C PRO A 466 19.35 2.13 33.47
N LYS A 467 18.41 2.30 34.40
CA LYS A 467 18.14 1.32 35.47
C LYS A 467 17.37 0.10 34.93
N ASP A 468 16.52 0.31 33.93
CA ASP A 468 15.67 -0.73 33.34
C ASP A 468 16.47 -1.72 32.45
N THR A 469 17.74 -1.40 32.17
CA THR A 469 18.64 -2.24 31.37
C THR A 469 19.67 -3.00 32.20
N GLN A 470 19.64 -2.86 33.53
CA GLN A 470 20.55 -3.56 34.43
C GLN A 470 20.05 -5.00 34.66
N ASN A 471 20.90 -5.98 34.34
CA ASN A 471 20.62 -7.42 34.36
C ASN A 471 20.47 -8.04 35.77
N ARG A 472 19.81 -7.36 36.71
CA ARG A 472 19.69 -7.83 38.11
C ARG A 472 18.44 -8.69 38.29
N GLY A 473 18.58 -10.00 38.09
CA GLY A 473 17.61 -11.00 38.53
C GLY A 473 16.31 -11.07 37.73
N VAL A 474 16.33 -10.67 36.45
CA VAL A 474 15.17 -10.80 35.56
C VAL A 474 14.86 -12.28 35.33
N ASP A 475 13.61 -12.68 35.57
CA ASP A 475 13.11 -14.02 35.24
C ASP A 475 13.36 -14.32 33.76
N GLN A 476 13.87 -15.52 33.45
CA GLN A 476 14.17 -15.94 32.08
C GLN A 476 12.95 -15.84 31.15
N ASN A 477 11.73 -15.99 31.67
CA ASN A 477 10.49 -15.87 30.89
C ASN A 477 10.12 -14.42 30.56
N LEU A 478 10.57 -13.46 31.36
CA LEU A 478 10.33 -12.02 31.16
C LEU A 478 11.48 -11.32 30.45
N ARG A 479 12.56 -12.05 30.18
CA ARG A 479 13.77 -11.53 29.56
C ARG A 479 13.55 -11.26 28.09
N VAL A 480 13.85 -10.04 27.67
CA VAL A 480 13.85 -9.60 26.28
C VAL A 480 15.25 -9.13 25.91
N ASP A 481 15.95 -9.91 25.08
CA ASP A 481 17.33 -9.62 24.68
C ASP A 481 17.59 -9.78 23.18
N ARG A 482 16.56 -10.11 22.39
CA ARG A 482 16.63 -10.29 20.94
C ARG A 482 15.52 -9.56 20.20
N PHE A 483 15.80 -9.24 18.95
CA PHE A 483 14.80 -8.91 17.95
C PHE A 483 14.28 -10.20 17.27
N ALA A 484 13.04 -10.18 16.81
CA ALA A 484 12.43 -11.25 16.02
C ALA A 484 12.40 -10.84 14.53
N PRO A 485 13.43 -11.17 13.72
CA PRO A 485 13.37 -10.95 12.29
C PRO A 485 12.33 -11.88 11.61
N PRO A 486 11.69 -11.43 10.51
CA PRO A 486 10.89 -12.29 9.65
C PRO A 486 11.70 -13.45 9.03
N ASP A 487 11.03 -14.51 8.59
CA ASP A 487 11.65 -15.76 8.13
C ASP A 487 12.70 -15.60 7.00
N GLN A 488 12.54 -14.61 6.13
CA GLN A 488 13.40 -14.36 4.97
C GLN A 488 14.47 -13.27 5.18
N VAL A 489 14.54 -12.74 6.41
CA VAL A 489 15.36 -11.57 6.76
C VAL A 489 16.36 -11.96 7.84
N ALA A 490 17.59 -11.45 7.74
CA ALA A 490 18.56 -11.48 8.82
C ALA A 490 18.86 -10.05 9.27
N LEU A 491 19.19 -9.87 10.54
CA LEU A 491 19.52 -8.57 11.10
C LEU A 491 21.02 -8.32 11.04
N LEU A 492 21.36 -7.10 10.63
CA LEU A 492 22.72 -6.59 10.68
C LEU A 492 22.72 -5.35 11.58
N MET A 493 23.54 -5.38 12.62
CA MET A 493 23.77 -4.21 13.47
C MET A 493 25.07 -3.53 13.06
N VAL A 494 24.99 -2.23 12.77
CA VAL A 494 26.15 -1.38 12.49
C VAL A 494 26.27 -0.36 13.62
N ASP A 495 27.38 -0.36 14.32
CA ASP A 495 27.76 0.69 15.24
C ASP A 495 28.06 1.96 14.44
N ALA A 496 27.25 2.98 14.66
CA ALA A 496 27.32 4.26 14.00
C ALA A 496 27.73 5.38 14.96
N GLY A 497 28.16 5.01 16.18
CA GLY A 497 28.56 5.93 17.24
C GLY A 497 29.87 6.66 16.97
N TYR A 498 30.23 7.56 17.90
CA TYR A 498 31.46 8.35 17.82
C TYR A 498 32.72 7.49 17.82
N GLU A 499 32.73 6.37 18.55
CA GLU A 499 33.87 5.45 18.67
C GLU A 499 34.37 4.92 17.31
N ARG A 500 33.55 5.01 16.25
CA ARG A 500 33.88 4.58 14.89
C ARG A 500 34.56 5.64 14.02
N GLY A 501 34.70 6.87 14.50
CA GLY A 501 35.39 7.94 13.78
C GLY A 501 34.82 8.17 12.37
N GLU A 502 35.69 8.09 11.34
CA GLU A 502 35.29 8.26 9.93
C GLU A 502 34.39 7.14 9.40
N ALA A 503 34.39 5.97 10.04
CA ALA A 503 33.49 4.87 9.69
C ALA A 503 32.13 4.95 10.40
N GLY A 504 31.84 6.02 11.16
CA GLY A 504 30.58 6.26 11.89
C GLY A 504 29.80 7.48 11.38
N LEU A 505 28.66 7.82 12.02
CA LEU A 505 27.84 8.98 11.63
C LEU A 505 28.52 10.34 11.86
N THR A 506 29.55 10.37 12.71
CA THR A 506 30.33 11.59 12.93
C THR A 506 31.40 11.82 11.87
N GLY A 507 31.60 10.89 10.93
CA GLY A 507 32.58 10.98 9.84
C GLY A 507 32.30 12.11 8.85
N SER A 508 33.28 12.42 8.00
CA SER A 508 33.16 13.43 6.96
C SER A 508 32.12 13.06 5.89
N ALA A 509 32.13 11.80 5.42
CA ALA A 509 31.18 11.30 4.42
C ALA A 509 29.72 11.40 4.88
N ALA A 510 29.45 11.01 6.14
CA ALA A 510 28.12 11.08 6.74
C ALA A 510 27.61 12.52 6.86
N ARG A 511 28.47 13.46 7.28
CA ARG A 511 28.12 14.88 7.40
C ARG A 511 27.80 15.52 6.05
N GLU A 512 28.56 15.19 5.02
CA GLU A 512 28.27 15.67 3.66
C GLU A 512 26.94 15.13 3.14
N ALA A 513 26.66 13.85 3.37
CA ALA A 513 25.36 13.27 3.01
C ALA A 513 24.20 13.93 3.77
N ALA A 514 24.41 14.33 5.02
CA ALA A 514 23.39 15.01 5.83
C ALA A 514 23.12 16.45 5.38
N ILE A 515 24.08 17.11 4.72
CA ILE A 515 23.94 18.48 4.20
C ILE A 515 23.38 18.48 2.77
N ASP A 516 23.59 17.42 2.00
CA ASP A 516 23.06 17.30 0.65
C ASP A 516 21.52 17.14 0.66
N THR A 517 20.82 18.25 0.42
CA THR A 517 19.35 18.26 0.38
C THR A 517 18.78 17.62 -0.89
N SER A 518 19.61 17.24 -1.86
CA SER A 518 19.15 16.64 -3.12
C SER A 518 18.83 15.15 -3.00
N VAL A 519 19.32 14.48 -1.95
CA VAL A 519 19.07 13.06 -1.67
C VAL A 519 18.70 12.92 -0.19
N PRO A 520 17.63 12.18 0.16
CA PRO A 520 17.33 11.90 1.56
C PRO A 520 18.53 11.27 2.25
N ALA A 521 18.96 11.84 3.38
CA ALA A 521 20.08 11.36 4.18
C ALA A 521 19.69 10.12 5.00
N SER A 522 19.14 9.10 4.34
CA SER A 522 18.76 7.83 4.96
C SER A 522 19.96 6.90 5.08
N PRO A 523 20.19 6.27 6.25
CA PRO A 523 21.24 5.28 6.42
C PRO A 523 20.88 3.97 5.73
N PHE A 524 21.87 3.35 5.08
CA PHE A 524 21.69 2.11 4.33
C PHE A 524 22.89 1.17 4.42
N VAL A 525 22.65 -0.10 4.11
CA VAL A 525 23.67 -1.09 3.76
C VAL A 525 23.45 -1.57 2.33
N ILE A 526 24.51 -2.01 1.67
CA ILE A 526 24.46 -2.49 0.28
C ILE A 526 25.09 -3.88 0.17
N ASP A 527 24.44 -4.77 -0.57
CA ASP A 527 24.96 -6.11 -0.85
C ASP A 527 25.84 -6.18 -2.10
N SER A 528 26.44 -7.34 -2.33
CA SER A 528 27.30 -7.63 -3.49
C SER A 528 26.59 -7.55 -4.84
N ASN A 529 25.25 -7.58 -4.85
CA ASN A 529 24.43 -7.38 -6.06
C ASN A 529 24.00 -5.92 -6.23
N GLY A 530 24.43 -5.02 -5.36
CA GLY A 530 24.06 -3.60 -5.38
C GLY A 530 22.66 -3.31 -4.82
N ILE A 531 22.03 -4.28 -4.13
CA ILE A 531 20.73 -4.06 -3.49
C ILE A 531 20.94 -3.28 -2.19
N ARG A 532 20.13 -2.23 -2.03
CA ARG A 532 20.15 -1.35 -0.87
C ARG A 532 19.10 -1.76 0.17
N TYR A 533 19.50 -1.73 1.43
CA TYR A 533 18.66 -1.97 2.60
C TYR A 533 18.78 -0.81 3.58
N ASP A 534 17.70 -0.08 3.83
CA ASP A 534 17.69 1.06 4.75
C ASP A 534 17.59 0.60 6.20
N ALA A 535 18.06 1.43 7.14
CA ALA A 535 17.99 1.09 8.55
C ALA A 535 16.53 1.01 9.02
N VAL A 536 16.12 -0.12 9.58
CA VAL A 536 14.77 -0.38 10.11
C VAL A 536 14.62 0.04 11.56
N GLY A 537 15.71 0.43 12.22
CA GLY A 537 15.72 0.68 13.63
C GLY A 537 17.07 1.14 14.16
N PHE A 538 17.13 1.37 15.46
CA PHE A 538 18.35 1.68 16.18
C PHE A 538 18.24 1.28 17.67
N VAL A 539 19.40 1.10 18.28
CA VAL A 539 19.60 1.05 19.73
C VAL A 539 20.51 2.22 20.09
N TYR A 540 19.97 3.18 20.83
CA TYR A 540 20.69 4.33 21.34
C TYR A 540 20.82 4.23 22.86
N GLN A 541 21.99 4.57 23.38
CA GLN A 541 22.26 4.57 24.80
C GLN A 541 23.12 5.78 25.15
N ASP A 542 22.72 6.49 26.19
CA ASP A 542 23.55 7.47 26.88
C ASP A 542 23.36 7.34 28.42
N PRO A 543 24.01 8.16 29.25
CA PRO A 543 23.88 8.10 30.70
C PRO A 543 22.48 8.42 31.25
N GLN A 544 21.60 9.02 30.46
CA GLN A 544 20.27 9.48 30.87
C GLN A 544 19.17 8.56 30.37
N GLU A 545 19.30 8.00 29.17
CA GLU A 545 18.27 7.19 28.52
C GLU A 545 18.82 6.07 27.64
N VAL A 546 17.97 5.06 27.44
CA VAL A 546 18.13 4.04 26.41
C VAL A 546 16.91 4.07 25.51
N ARG A 547 17.13 4.27 24.21
CA ARG A 547 16.06 4.33 23.22
C ARG A 547 16.22 3.21 22.21
N ILE A 548 15.17 2.41 22.05
CA ILE A 548 15.15 1.30 21.09
C ILE A 548 14.02 1.55 20.10
N ARG A 549 14.33 1.48 18.80
CA ARG A 549 13.35 1.51 17.70
C ARG A 549 13.62 0.31 16.81
N TYR A 550 12.58 -0.45 16.48
CA TYR A 550 12.65 -1.55 15.51
C TYR A 550 11.32 -1.66 14.77
N ILE A 551 11.24 -1.11 13.55
CA ILE A 551 10.01 -1.12 12.74
C ILE A 551 10.40 -1.33 11.26
N ILE A 552 10.30 -2.57 10.79
CA ILE A 552 10.75 -2.95 9.43
C ILE A 552 9.97 -2.22 8.33
N GLY A 553 8.67 -2.00 8.53
CA GLY A 553 7.83 -1.27 7.58
C GLY A 553 8.00 0.25 7.61
N GLU A 554 8.86 0.79 8.47
CA GLU A 554 9.07 2.25 8.63
C GLU A 554 10.56 2.55 8.83
N PRO A 555 11.42 2.37 7.80
CA PRO A 555 12.83 2.61 7.96
C PRO A 555 13.13 4.10 8.16
N ILE A 556 14.30 4.35 8.74
CA ILE A 556 14.86 5.67 8.99
C ILE A 556 15.02 6.41 7.65
N GLN A 557 14.30 7.52 7.49
CA GLN A 557 14.31 8.34 6.29
C GLN A 557 15.37 9.43 6.36
N SER A 558 15.74 9.87 7.56
CA SER A 558 16.74 10.90 7.76
C SER A 558 17.57 10.70 9.03
N VAL A 559 18.89 10.82 8.91
CA VAL A 559 19.81 10.85 10.05
C VAL A 559 19.60 12.05 10.98
N SER A 560 19.07 13.17 10.48
CA SER A 560 18.86 14.39 11.29
C SER A 560 17.48 14.46 11.94
N GLY A 561 16.47 13.80 11.35
CA GLY A 561 15.09 13.84 11.82
C GLY A 561 14.69 12.65 12.69
N ASP A 562 15.13 11.44 12.31
CA ASP A 562 14.60 10.20 12.90
C ASP A 562 15.55 9.55 13.92
N LEU A 563 16.84 9.90 13.87
CA LEU A 563 17.87 9.36 14.78
C LEU A 563 18.17 10.31 15.94
N PRO A 564 18.53 9.78 17.12
CA PRO A 564 19.13 10.57 18.20
C PRO A 564 20.43 11.22 17.75
N SER A 565 20.70 12.43 18.23
CA SER A 565 21.95 13.13 17.90
C SER A 565 23.14 12.47 18.60
N VAL A 566 24.17 12.19 17.80
CA VAL A 566 25.47 11.72 18.27
C VAL A 566 26.51 12.82 18.09
N SER A 567 27.27 13.12 19.14
CA SER A 567 28.27 14.19 19.14
C SER A 567 29.68 13.67 19.34
N ARG A 568 30.64 14.29 18.65
CA ARG A 568 32.07 14.03 18.87
C ARG A 568 32.55 14.42 20.28
N SER A 569 31.81 15.29 20.97
CA SER A 569 32.14 15.75 22.32
C SER A 569 31.54 14.88 23.42
N ARG A 570 30.71 13.88 23.08
CA ARG A 570 30.01 13.00 24.02
C ARG A 570 30.33 11.53 23.73
N PRO A 571 31.51 11.03 24.15
CA PRO A 571 31.92 9.64 23.90
C PRO A 571 31.07 8.61 24.66
N ASP A 572 30.27 9.05 25.64
CA ASP A 572 29.29 8.26 26.39
C ASP A 572 28.08 7.82 25.54
N GLN A 573 27.88 8.42 24.37
CA GLN A 573 26.77 8.11 23.47
C GLN A 573 27.10 6.92 22.56
N LYS A 574 26.25 5.90 22.59
CA LYS A 574 26.33 4.72 21.72
C LYS A 574 25.11 4.67 20.82
N LEU A 575 25.33 4.44 19.53
CA LEU A 575 24.26 4.31 18.54
C LEU A 575 24.56 3.13 17.63
N LYS A 576 23.70 2.11 17.69
CA LYS A 576 23.72 0.99 16.77
C LYS A 576 22.53 1.09 15.84
N LEU A 577 22.76 1.10 14.54
CA LEU A 577 21.72 1.03 13.52
C LEU A 577 21.39 -0.44 13.25
N ILE A 578 20.11 -0.72 13.02
CA ILE A 578 19.59 -2.06 12.73
C ILE A 578 19.16 -2.07 11.26
N PHE A 579 19.72 -2.99 10.48
CA PHE A 579 19.33 -3.26 9.11
C PHE A 579 18.72 -4.65 9.01
N ALA A 580 17.91 -4.85 7.97
CA ALA A 580 17.16 -6.08 7.74
C ALA A 580 17.45 -6.65 6.34
N PRO A 581 18.72 -6.98 5.98
CA PRO A 581 19.01 -7.60 4.70
C PRO A 581 18.37 -8.97 4.52
N SER A 582 18.21 -9.39 3.27
CA SER A 582 17.75 -10.73 2.92
C SER A 582 18.74 -11.80 3.41
N LYS A 583 18.23 -12.94 3.90
CA LYS A 583 19.07 -14.09 4.25
C LYS A 583 19.87 -14.58 3.03
N GLY A 584 21.10 -15.02 3.26
CA GLY A 584 22.00 -15.53 2.22
C GLY A 584 22.70 -14.47 1.38
N THR A 585 22.54 -13.18 1.68
CA THR A 585 23.25 -12.08 0.99
C THR A 585 24.62 -11.79 1.61
N GLU A 586 25.49 -11.13 0.85
CA GLU A 586 26.79 -10.66 1.31
C GLU A 586 26.82 -9.13 1.31
N ILE A 587 26.95 -8.51 2.48
CA ILE A 587 26.96 -7.05 2.65
C ILE A 587 28.36 -6.52 2.43
N VAL A 588 28.53 -5.63 1.45
CA VAL A 588 29.83 -5.09 1.05
C VAL A 588 30.14 -3.73 1.67
N GLY A 589 29.15 -3.05 2.25
CA GLY A 589 29.37 -1.78 2.92
C GLY A 589 28.11 -1.13 3.47
N TRP A 590 28.30 0.02 4.12
CA TRP A 590 27.22 0.85 4.63
C TRP A 590 27.46 2.34 4.37
N GLY A 591 26.39 3.12 4.33
CA GLY A 591 26.43 4.53 3.94
C GLY A 591 25.21 5.33 4.38
N VAL A 592 25.17 6.59 3.96
CA VAL A 592 24.05 7.52 4.18
C VAL A 592 23.76 8.27 2.87
N GLY A 593 22.50 8.38 2.49
CA GLY A 593 22.08 9.04 1.26
C GLY A 593 22.63 8.33 0.02
N ASN A 594 23.51 8.99 -0.73
CA ASN A 594 24.22 8.44 -1.88
C ASN A 594 25.73 8.21 -1.64
N LYS A 595 26.20 8.36 -0.39
CA LYS A 595 27.62 8.24 -0.04
C LYS A 595 27.89 6.96 0.75
N LEU A 596 28.91 6.21 0.37
CA LEU A 596 29.40 5.06 1.13
C LEU A 596 30.32 5.56 2.26
N ILE A 597 30.05 5.12 3.48
CA ILE A 597 30.83 5.49 4.67
C ILE A 597 31.91 4.45 4.93
N ALA A 598 31.55 3.16 4.89
CA ALA A 598 32.52 2.10 5.06
C ALA A 598 32.28 0.91 4.13
N LYS A 599 33.38 0.31 3.69
CA LYS A 599 33.44 -0.88 2.84
C LYS A 599 33.99 -2.06 3.64
N PHE A 600 33.30 -3.19 3.60
CA PHE A 600 33.63 -4.38 4.38
C PHE A 600 34.48 -5.34 3.56
N ILE A 601 35.63 -5.73 4.11
CA ILE A 601 36.55 -6.69 3.49
C ILE A 601 36.96 -7.75 4.53
N PRO A 602 36.58 -9.03 4.37
CA PRO A 602 35.62 -9.55 3.37
C PRO A 602 34.20 -9.01 3.57
N PRO A 603 33.29 -9.19 2.59
CA PRO A 603 31.86 -8.93 2.77
C PRO A 603 31.27 -9.69 3.96
N VAL A 604 30.30 -9.09 4.65
CA VAL A 604 29.58 -9.72 5.78
C VAL A 604 28.54 -10.68 5.24
N LYS A 605 28.67 -11.97 5.55
CA LYS A 605 27.68 -12.99 5.16
C LYS A 605 26.45 -12.94 6.07
N MET A 606 25.27 -12.98 5.45
CA MET A 606 23.96 -13.03 6.13
C MET A 606 23.38 -14.44 6.12
N ASP A 607 24.22 -15.45 6.35
CA ASP A 607 23.88 -16.89 6.37
C ASP A 607 23.59 -17.42 7.78
N ILE A 608 23.86 -16.63 8.82
CA ILE A 608 23.69 -17.05 10.21
C ILE A 608 22.20 -17.26 10.52
N GLU A 609 21.86 -18.48 10.93
CA GLU A 609 20.56 -18.74 11.55
C GLU A 609 20.47 -17.98 12.88
N GLN A 610 19.85 -16.81 12.84
CA GLN A 610 19.53 -16.00 14.00
C GLN A 610 18.32 -16.60 14.72
N ARG A 611 18.53 -17.75 15.34
CA ARG A 611 17.47 -18.48 16.08
C ARG A 611 17.02 -17.75 17.33
#